data_AF-A0A9J7AN00-F1
#
_entry.id   AF-A0A9J7AN00-F1
#
_cell.length_a   1.000
_cell.length_b   1.000
_cell.length_c   1.000
_cell.angle_alpha   90.00
_cell.angle_beta   90.00
_cell.angle_gamma   90.00
#
_symmetry.space_group_name_H-M   'P 1'
#
loop_
_entity.id
_entity.type
_entity.pdbx_description
1 polymer ?
#
loop_
_entity_poly.entity_id
_entity_poly.type
_entity_poly.pdbx_seq_one_letter_code
_entity_poly.pdbx_strand_id
1 'polypeptide(L)'
;MISSASAQVVLFGIRSAIKLGQQARAAYIDNTRNRALTLPLPDFKLRTDVASAVTHFSIKIDRGVDVDSRVREIVAKSLLRTTDTSAPPLTDVDKEEILLAFNDERLLQTEGRKEYKPLKDGSYFDSQSLSSLVTVRQWKRDKESYPSAVQRFAGTFIEIGIDYYTSGPGLEEMNTEEEKALLAFLTGFDDVDFAEAELGDLPGRLMTAVLDTISENPEFISDSSAYQDVIKVTAAGLSEKVTALIKQERSASGPNIVRETQVRKWAEEVFRTVLSTAGETVLSAPDKFLGIGDKGAGALVSNVGETVLELVLDTELGRTGAAFGPAGIEAIAAAALETISEHPNLIAGGNTALSKLVRQIAQDVHGFEDLKTPGLTSRIMQVVLLRSGENLSLFWPDTAHDPKKHLLLTAAKQALTLIAASDGGEWRPRLGADGITEIVETLLDEIIENPGWVISKAGQIDGTLQEMLSSVLTVLEERDDARIAPETLKSILKVSVLAAARRAEFLETFSDGRQRLAVILDYILEAAIGTGSVSRESTVLLRRTVLEGLIDLSLDAIADTGLDDTVISKFKQSLDQQVGKIANGEPFSLEIFVKDLRTAIGSQS
;
A
#
# COMPACT_ATOMS: atom_id res chain seq x y z
N MET A 1 25.77 -9.29 -13.64
CA MET A 1 24.86 -9.09 -14.79
C MET A 1 23.61 -9.89 -14.50
N ILE A 2 22.47 -9.23 -14.31
CA ILE A 2 21.15 -9.90 -14.23
C ILE A 2 20.94 -10.53 -15.62
N SER A 3 20.59 -11.82 -15.70
CA SER A 3 20.33 -12.46 -16.99
C SER A 3 19.19 -11.70 -17.70
N SER A 4 19.27 -11.48 -19.01
CA SER A 4 18.28 -10.65 -19.73
C SER A 4 16.86 -11.20 -19.61
N ALA A 5 16.71 -12.51 -19.45
CA ALA A 5 15.43 -13.18 -19.20
C ALA A 5 14.81 -12.75 -17.86
N SER A 6 15.62 -12.70 -16.78
CA SER A 6 15.14 -12.26 -15.45
C SER A 6 14.67 -10.81 -15.46
N ALA A 7 15.36 -9.92 -16.18
CA ALA A 7 14.99 -8.50 -16.25
C ALA A 7 13.67 -8.25 -17.02
N GLN A 8 13.42 -9.02 -18.09
CA GLN A 8 12.19 -8.92 -18.87
C GLN A 8 10.98 -9.46 -18.10
N VAL A 9 11.14 -10.57 -17.35
CA VAL A 9 10.09 -11.10 -16.46
C VAL A 9 9.73 -10.08 -15.37
N VAL A 10 10.73 -9.39 -14.80
CA VAL A 10 10.48 -8.32 -13.82
C VAL A 10 9.71 -7.15 -14.44
N LEU A 11 10.09 -6.70 -15.63
CA LEU A 11 9.37 -5.60 -16.33
C LEU A 11 7.94 -5.99 -16.70
N PHE A 12 7.72 -7.23 -17.13
CA PHE A 12 6.39 -7.78 -17.35
C PHE A 12 5.58 -7.77 -16.05
N GLY A 13 6.15 -8.31 -14.96
CA GLY A 13 5.52 -8.30 -13.64
C GLY A 13 5.13 -6.90 -13.14
N ILE A 14 5.96 -5.88 -13.39
CA ILE A 14 5.63 -4.47 -13.07
C ILE A 14 4.40 -4.00 -13.85
N ARG A 15 4.32 -4.29 -15.17
CA ARG A 15 3.17 -3.92 -16.00
C ARG A 15 1.90 -4.63 -15.55
N SER A 16 1.99 -5.93 -15.28
CA SER A 16 0.89 -6.75 -14.75
C SER A 16 0.39 -6.23 -13.40
N ALA A 17 1.31 -5.84 -12.50
CA ALA A 17 0.98 -5.24 -11.21
C ALA A 17 0.26 -3.88 -11.34
N ILE A 18 0.67 -3.05 -12.30
CA ILE A 18 -0.02 -1.78 -12.60
C ILE A 18 -1.44 -2.04 -13.09
N LYS A 19 -1.62 -2.99 -14.02
CA LYS A 19 -2.94 -3.37 -14.57
C LYS A 19 -3.87 -3.91 -13.47
N LEU A 20 -3.36 -4.83 -12.63
CA LEU A 20 -4.07 -5.34 -11.45
C LEU A 20 -4.42 -4.22 -10.44
N GLY A 21 -3.49 -3.30 -10.17
CA GLY A 21 -3.72 -2.19 -9.24
C GLY A 21 -4.81 -1.22 -9.72
N GLN A 22 -4.88 -0.96 -11.03
CA GLN A 22 -5.95 -0.16 -11.62
C GLN A 22 -7.32 -0.84 -11.46
N GLN A 23 -7.39 -2.15 -11.72
CA GLN A 23 -8.62 -2.93 -11.59
C GLN A 23 -9.04 -3.14 -10.14
N ALA A 24 -8.09 -3.26 -9.20
CA ALA A 24 -8.37 -3.27 -7.77
C ALA A 24 -9.01 -1.96 -7.30
N ARG A 25 -8.52 -0.82 -7.80
CA ARG A 25 -9.09 0.49 -7.50
C ARG A 25 -10.51 0.61 -8.05
N ALA A 26 -10.75 0.18 -9.29
CA ALA A 26 -12.08 0.18 -9.89
C ALA A 26 -13.05 -0.71 -9.10
N ALA A 27 -12.63 -1.94 -8.77
CA ALA A 27 -13.36 -2.87 -7.93
C ALA A 27 -13.71 -2.29 -6.54
N TYR A 28 -12.77 -1.59 -5.90
CA TYR A 28 -13.01 -0.94 -4.60
C TYR A 28 -14.03 0.20 -4.70
N ILE A 29 -13.94 1.03 -5.74
CA ILE A 29 -14.89 2.12 -6.00
C ILE A 29 -16.30 1.55 -6.23
N ASP A 30 -16.42 0.52 -7.07
CA ASP A 30 -17.71 -0.10 -7.40
C ASP A 30 -18.31 -0.86 -6.22
N ASN A 31 -17.49 -1.55 -5.43
CA ASN A 31 -17.95 -2.20 -4.19
C ASN A 31 -18.44 -1.16 -3.16
N THR A 32 -17.73 -0.03 -3.04
CA THR A 32 -18.16 1.08 -2.19
C THR A 32 -19.48 1.68 -2.67
N ARG A 33 -19.68 1.83 -3.99
CA ARG A 33 -20.93 2.29 -4.60
C ARG A 33 -22.10 1.32 -4.38
N ASN A 34 -21.84 0.01 -4.46
CA ASN A 34 -22.85 -1.04 -4.34
C ASN A 34 -23.19 -1.43 -2.88
N ARG A 35 -22.48 -0.86 -1.90
CA ARG A 35 -22.71 -1.17 -0.48
C ARG A 35 -24.08 -0.64 -0.04
N ALA A 36 -24.91 -1.52 0.55
CA ALA A 36 -26.20 -1.13 1.09
C ALA A 36 -26.02 -0.14 2.26
N LEU A 37 -26.17 1.16 1.98
CA LEU A 37 -26.21 2.19 3.01
C LEU A 37 -27.56 2.16 3.71
N THR A 38 -27.59 1.62 4.93
CA THR A 38 -28.78 1.68 5.79
C THR A 38 -28.74 3.01 6.54
N LEU A 39 -29.34 4.04 5.97
CA LEU A 39 -29.39 5.36 6.58
C LEU A 39 -30.63 5.44 7.50
N PRO A 40 -30.49 5.81 8.78
CA PRO A 40 -31.64 6.12 9.63
C PRO A 40 -32.25 7.45 9.15
N LEU A 41 -33.14 7.37 8.18
CA LEU A 41 -33.88 8.55 7.72
C LEU A 41 -34.99 8.88 8.73
N PRO A 42 -35.18 10.17 9.09
CA PRO A 42 -36.39 10.60 9.78
C PRO A 42 -37.63 10.29 8.96
N ASP A 43 -38.72 9.92 9.63
CA ASP A 43 -40.02 9.63 9.02
C ASP A 43 -40.64 10.91 8.44
N PHE A 44 -40.25 11.29 7.22
CA PHE A 44 -40.84 12.42 6.49
C PHE A 44 -42.24 12.04 5.99
N LYS A 45 -43.21 11.98 6.90
CA LYS A 45 -44.62 11.83 6.56
C LYS A 45 -45.18 13.13 6.01
N LEU A 46 -44.83 13.48 4.78
CA LEU A 46 -45.74 14.24 3.93
C LEU A 46 -46.81 13.23 3.49
N ARG A 47 -47.99 13.28 4.10
CA ARG A 47 -49.16 12.55 3.60
C ARG A 47 -49.51 13.12 2.23
N THR A 48 -48.92 12.55 1.19
CA THR A 48 -49.24 12.85 -0.21
C THR A 48 -49.84 11.60 -0.82
N ASP A 49 -51.00 11.76 -1.47
CA ASP A 49 -51.64 10.69 -2.20
C ASP A 49 -51.11 10.57 -3.64
N VAL A 50 -51.27 9.38 -4.22
CA VAL A 50 -50.81 9.05 -5.58
C VAL A 50 -51.47 9.97 -6.62
N ALA A 51 -52.70 10.41 -6.40
CA ALA A 51 -53.42 11.26 -7.35
C ALA A 51 -52.78 12.65 -7.47
N SER A 52 -52.32 13.21 -6.36
CA SER A 52 -51.57 14.47 -6.30
C SER A 52 -50.23 14.37 -7.04
N ALA A 53 -49.52 13.25 -6.87
CA ALA A 53 -48.25 13.00 -7.57
C ALA A 53 -48.44 12.85 -9.08
N VAL A 54 -49.44 12.08 -9.51
CA VAL A 54 -49.80 11.93 -10.94
C VAL A 54 -50.17 13.28 -11.55
N THR A 55 -51.00 14.08 -10.87
CA THR A 55 -51.44 15.39 -11.35
C THR A 55 -50.27 16.38 -11.50
N HIS A 56 -49.33 16.37 -10.56
CA HIS A 56 -48.15 17.24 -10.61
C HIS A 56 -47.28 16.92 -11.83
N PHE A 57 -47.01 15.64 -12.07
CA PHE A 57 -46.19 15.23 -13.22
C PHE A 57 -46.93 15.36 -14.55
N SER A 58 -48.25 15.15 -14.60
CA SER A 58 -49.03 15.37 -15.83
C SER A 58 -48.98 16.84 -16.28
N ILE A 59 -49.15 17.79 -15.35
CA ILE A 59 -49.05 19.23 -15.64
C ILE A 59 -47.65 19.59 -16.16
N LYS A 60 -46.59 18.94 -15.68
CA LYS A 60 -45.22 19.16 -16.14
C LYS A 60 -44.98 18.62 -17.54
N ILE A 61 -45.45 17.41 -17.81
CA ILE A 61 -45.36 16.79 -19.13
C ILE A 61 -46.10 17.65 -20.16
N ASP A 62 -47.30 18.14 -19.83
CA ASP A 62 -48.08 19.04 -20.71
C ASP A 62 -47.39 20.38 -20.96
N ARG A 63 -46.55 20.84 -20.02
CA ARG A 63 -45.73 22.06 -20.15
C ARG A 63 -44.39 21.82 -20.84
N GLY A 64 -44.11 20.60 -21.32
CA GLY A 64 -42.86 20.24 -21.99
C GLY A 64 -41.64 20.22 -21.06
N VAL A 65 -41.84 20.10 -19.74
CA VAL A 65 -40.75 19.93 -18.78
C VAL A 65 -40.26 18.49 -18.87
N ASP A 66 -38.95 18.30 -18.94
CA ASP A 66 -38.39 16.95 -18.98
C ASP A 66 -38.61 16.23 -17.64
N VAL A 67 -39.08 15.00 -17.74
CA VAL A 67 -39.49 14.14 -16.62
C VAL A 67 -39.00 12.74 -16.95
N ASP A 68 -38.47 12.06 -15.93
CA ASP A 68 -38.00 10.69 -16.01
C ASP A 68 -38.95 9.78 -16.81
N SER A 69 -38.37 8.99 -17.71
CA SER A 69 -39.10 8.15 -18.67
C SER A 69 -40.04 7.14 -17.99
N ARG A 70 -39.66 6.62 -16.82
CA ARG A 70 -40.45 5.69 -16.02
C ARG A 70 -41.61 6.39 -15.32
N VAL A 71 -41.38 7.60 -14.78
CA VAL A 71 -42.45 8.43 -14.20
C VAL A 71 -43.47 8.83 -15.29
N ARG A 72 -43.01 9.15 -16.49
CA ARG A 72 -43.86 9.45 -17.65
C ARG A 72 -44.72 8.25 -18.05
N GLU A 73 -44.16 7.03 -18.02
CA GLU A 73 -44.89 5.79 -18.27
C GLU A 73 -45.98 5.54 -17.20
N ILE A 74 -45.66 5.75 -15.93
CA ILE A 74 -46.61 5.58 -14.81
C ILE A 74 -47.76 6.60 -14.91
N VAL A 75 -47.46 7.86 -15.24
CA VAL A 75 -48.47 8.90 -15.47
C VAL A 75 -49.35 8.54 -16.67
N ALA A 76 -48.76 8.09 -17.77
CA ALA A 76 -49.51 7.64 -18.95
C ALA A 76 -50.44 6.47 -18.64
N LYS A 77 -49.96 5.45 -17.90
CA LYS A 77 -50.78 4.32 -17.41
C LYS A 77 -51.93 4.80 -16.52
N SER A 78 -51.67 5.77 -15.64
CA SER A 78 -52.71 6.35 -14.78
C SER A 78 -53.77 7.12 -15.57
N LEU A 79 -53.36 7.90 -16.58
CA LEU A 79 -54.27 8.68 -17.43
C LEU A 79 -55.08 7.79 -18.37
N LEU A 80 -54.47 6.76 -18.96
CA LEU A 80 -55.15 5.74 -19.77
C LEU A 80 -56.30 5.07 -18.98
N ARG A 81 -56.11 4.86 -17.67
CA ARG A 81 -57.16 4.29 -16.82
C ARG A 81 -58.33 5.25 -16.53
N THR A 82 -58.11 6.56 -16.64
CA THR A 82 -59.21 7.55 -16.50
C THR A 82 -60.13 7.58 -17.71
N THR A 83 -59.64 7.13 -18.88
CA THR A 83 -60.39 7.08 -20.14
C THR A 83 -60.84 5.67 -20.52
N ASP A 84 -60.14 4.63 -20.04
CA ASP A 84 -60.49 3.21 -20.24
C ASP A 84 -60.38 2.42 -18.92
N THR A 85 -61.52 2.00 -18.38
CA THR A 85 -61.62 1.26 -17.13
C THR A 85 -61.12 -0.18 -17.21
N SER A 86 -60.84 -0.70 -18.41
CA SER A 86 -60.26 -2.04 -18.64
C SER A 86 -58.73 -2.07 -18.53
N ALA A 87 -58.07 -0.90 -18.47
CA ALA A 87 -56.64 -0.79 -18.29
C ALA A 87 -56.18 -1.29 -16.90
N PRO A 88 -55.03 -1.99 -16.80
CA PRO A 88 -54.55 -2.55 -15.55
C PRO A 88 -54.30 -1.46 -14.49
N PRO A 89 -54.61 -1.73 -13.21
CA PRO A 89 -54.33 -0.79 -12.13
C PRO A 89 -52.83 -0.53 -11.99
N LEU A 90 -52.47 0.66 -11.51
CA LEU A 90 -51.12 0.91 -11.03
C LEU A 90 -50.76 -0.14 -9.97
N THR A 91 -49.61 -0.79 -10.16
CA THR A 91 -49.07 -1.72 -9.17
C THR A 91 -48.62 -0.97 -7.92
N ASP A 92 -48.43 -1.67 -6.80
CA ASP A 92 -47.94 -1.02 -5.59
C ASP A 92 -46.52 -0.47 -5.77
N VAL A 93 -45.71 -1.10 -6.62
CA VAL A 93 -44.40 -0.60 -7.05
C VAL A 93 -44.54 0.70 -7.84
N ASP A 94 -45.47 0.78 -8.80
CA ASP A 94 -45.71 2.02 -9.57
C ASP A 94 -46.14 3.18 -8.65
N LYS A 95 -47.00 2.89 -7.67
CA LYS A 95 -47.49 3.88 -6.68
C LYS A 95 -46.36 4.38 -5.79
N GLU A 96 -45.50 3.49 -5.32
CA GLU A 96 -44.36 3.85 -4.48
C GLU A 96 -43.33 4.66 -5.27
N GLU A 97 -43.05 4.27 -6.51
CA GLU A 97 -42.08 4.90 -7.39
C GLU A 97 -42.48 6.35 -7.76
N ILE A 98 -43.76 6.60 -8.08
CA ILE A 98 -44.24 7.95 -8.38
C ILE A 98 -44.33 8.85 -7.14
N LEU A 99 -44.69 8.29 -5.98
CA LEU A 99 -44.69 9.03 -4.71
C LEU A 99 -43.27 9.41 -4.29
N LEU A 100 -42.30 8.51 -4.47
CA LEU A 100 -40.89 8.79 -4.20
C LEU A 100 -40.36 9.89 -5.12
N ALA A 101 -40.60 9.80 -6.44
CA ALA A 101 -40.19 10.84 -7.39
C ALA A 101 -40.80 12.20 -7.07
N PHE A 102 -42.08 12.23 -6.69
CA PHE A 102 -42.77 13.45 -6.28
C PHE A 102 -42.16 14.05 -5.01
N ASN A 103 -41.88 13.23 -4.01
CA ASN A 103 -41.29 13.67 -2.75
C ASN A 103 -39.85 14.17 -2.94
N ASP A 104 -39.04 13.49 -3.75
CA ASP A 104 -37.68 13.91 -4.09
C ASP A 104 -37.70 15.29 -4.78
N GLU A 105 -38.60 15.51 -5.73
CA GLU A 105 -38.74 16.82 -6.38
C GLU A 105 -39.23 17.91 -5.42
N ARG A 106 -40.19 17.60 -4.54
CA ARG A 106 -40.65 18.57 -3.53
C ARG A 106 -39.51 18.96 -2.60
N LEU A 107 -38.69 18.00 -2.16
CA LEU A 107 -37.51 18.24 -1.33
C LEU A 107 -36.53 19.18 -2.03
N LEU A 108 -36.21 18.93 -3.31
CA LEU A 108 -35.35 19.82 -4.11
C LEU A 108 -35.95 21.24 -4.29
N GLN A 109 -37.28 21.36 -4.45
CA GLN A 109 -37.95 22.66 -4.49
C GLN A 109 -37.99 23.37 -3.13
N THR A 110 -37.97 22.63 -2.01
CA THR A 110 -37.89 23.20 -0.67
C THR A 110 -36.47 23.68 -0.35
N GLU A 111 -35.43 22.97 -0.83
CA GLU A 111 -34.04 23.42 -0.76
C GLU A 111 -33.83 24.76 -1.49
N GLY A 112 -34.39 24.90 -2.69
CA GLY A 112 -34.33 26.15 -3.46
C GLY A 112 -34.99 27.34 -2.79
N ARG A 113 -35.84 27.12 -1.78
CA ARG A 113 -36.57 28.17 -1.03
C ARG A 113 -36.01 28.47 0.36
N LYS A 114 -35.01 27.73 0.85
CA LYS A 114 -34.39 27.89 2.19
C LYS A 114 -35.37 27.88 3.39
N GLU A 115 -36.52 27.23 3.29
CA GLU A 115 -37.45 27.09 4.41
C GLU A 115 -37.22 25.76 5.14
N TYR A 116 -36.29 25.73 6.10
CA TYR A 116 -36.08 24.55 6.95
C TYR A 116 -36.77 24.73 8.31
N LYS A 117 -37.68 23.81 8.64
CA LYS A 117 -38.18 23.67 10.02
C LYS A 117 -37.25 22.72 10.79
N PRO A 118 -36.85 23.07 12.04
CA PRO A 118 -35.94 22.24 12.83
C PRO A 118 -36.55 20.87 13.15
N LEU A 119 -35.70 19.85 13.29
CA LEU A 119 -36.09 18.57 13.88
C LEU A 119 -36.51 18.77 15.36
N LYS A 120 -37.19 17.76 15.94
CA LYS A 120 -37.64 17.81 17.34
C LYS A 120 -36.50 18.00 18.36
N ASP A 121 -35.26 17.74 17.97
CA ASP A 121 -34.05 17.92 18.77
C ASP A 121 -33.30 19.24 18.49
N GLY A 122 -33.84 20.11 17.61
CA GLY A 122 -33.23 21.39 17.26
C GLY A 122 -32.11 21.30 16.21
N SER A 123 -31.82 20.12 15.66
CA SER A 123 -30.86 19.96 14.57
C SER A 123 -31.47 20.35 13.21
N TYR A 124 -30.60 20.80 12.30
CA TYR A 124 -30.92 21.03 10.89
C TYR A 124 -30.09 20.07 10.05
N PHE A 125 -30.70 19.44 9.03
CA PHE A 125 -29.89 18.92 7.92
C PHE A 125 -29.47 20.09 7.06
N ASP A 126 -28.16 20.25 6.84
CA ASP A 126 -27.67 21.22 5.87
C ASP A 126 -27.98 20.75 4.43
N SER A 127 -28.03 21.69 3.49
CA SER A 127 -28.39 21.42 2.09
C SER A 127 -27.38 20.52 1.35
N GLN A 128 -26.11 20.56 1.75
CA GLN A 128 -25.04 19.74 1.18
C GLN A 128 -25.18 18.28 1.66
N SER A 129 -25.59 18.07 2.92
CA SER A 129 -25.91 16.76 3.47
C SER A 129 -27.14 16.13 2.79
N LEU A 130 -28.20 16.91 2.54
CA LEU A 130 -29.41 16.45 1.84
C LEU A 130 -29.15 16.18 0.35
N SER A 131 -28.43 17.07 -0.34
CA SER A 131 -27.93 16.85 -1.69
C SER A 131 -27.11 15.56 -1.80
N SER A 132 -26.18 15.33 -0.86
CA SER A 132 -25.34 14.14 -0.85
C SER A 132 -26.17 12.85 -0.67
N LEU A 133 -27.22 12.90 0.17
CA LEU A 133 -28.14 11.79 0.37
C LEU A 133 -28.96 11.47 -0.88
N VAL A 134 -29.39 12.49 -1.64
CA VAL A 134 -30.11 12.33 -2.91
C VAL A 134 -29.17 11.81 -4.01
N THR A 135 -27.93 12.30 -4.08
CA THR A 135 -26.90 11.82 -5.02
C THR A 135 -26.56 10.35 -4.78
N VAL A 136 -26.37 9.93 -3.53
CA VAL A 136 -26.17 8.52 -3.16
C VAL A 136 -27.36 7.65 -3.56
N ARG A 137 -28.59 8.17 -3.50
CA ARG A 137 -29.80 7.45 -3.91
C ARG A 137 -29.96 7.36 -5.43
N GLN A 138 -29.50 8.36 -6.18
CA GLN A 138 -29.46 8.34 -7.65
C GLN A 138 -28.47 7.30 -8.18
N TRP A 139 -27.33 7.09 -7.50
CA TRP A 139 -26.37 6.02 -7.84
C TRP A 139 -26.97 4.60 -7.78
N LYS A 140 -28.06 4.41 -7.03
CA LYS A 140 -28.80 3.13 -6.96
C LYS A 140 -29.83 2.98 -8.10
N ARG A 141 -30.27 4.09 -8.71
CA ARG A 141 -31.29 4.11 -9.78
C ARG A 141 -30.67 3.95 -11.17
N ASP A 142 -29.43 4.38 -11.36
CA ASP A 142 -28.66 4.06 -12.56
C ASP A 142 -28.31 2.56 -12.53
N LYS A 143 -29.08 1.79 -13.29
CA LYS A 143 -28.87 0.34 -13.51
C LYS A 143 -27.61 0.10 -14.34
N GLU A 144 -26.44 0.43 -13.81
CA GLU A 144 -25.19 0.00 -14.43
C GLU A 144 -24.86 -1.40 -13.90
N SER A 145 -24.90 -2.40 -14.80
CA SER A 145 -24.40 -3.76 -14.60
C SER A 145 -22.88 -3.71 -14.46
N TYR A 146 -22.38 -3.24 -13.32
CA TYR A 146 -20.94 -3.21 -13.10
C TYR A 146 -20.39 -4.64 -13.00
N PRO A 147 -19.26 -4.93 -13.66
CA PRO A 147 -18.54 -6.17 -13.52
C PRO A 147 -18.31 -6.47 -12.05
N SER A 148 -18.52 -7.73 -11.66
CA SER A 148 -18.16 -8.12 -10.30
C SER A 148 -16.65 -8.00 -10.13
N ALA A 149 -16.19 -7.68 -8.94
CA ALA A 149 -14.77 -7.55 -8.74
C ALA A 149 -14.00 -8.88 -8.91
N VAL A 150 -14.64 -10.04 -8.69
CA VAL A 150 -14.08 -11.35 -9.06
C VAL A 150 -13.84 -11.41 -10.57
N GLN A 151 -14.82 -10.97 -11.36
CA GLN A 151 -14.70 -10.88 -12.81
C GLN A 151 -13.60 -9.89 -13.23
N ARG A 152 -13.53 -8.69 -12.63
CA ARG A 152 -12.47 -7.71 -12.93
C ARG A 152 -11.10 -8.33 -12.75
N PHE A 153 -10.86 -8.98 -11.61
CA PHE A 153 -9.56 -9.57 -11.31
C PHE A 153 -9.24 -10.76 -12.20
N ALA A 154 -10.13 -11.73 -12.28
CA ALA A 154 -9.89 -12.92 -13.08
C ALA A 154 -9.86 -12.64 -14.59
N GLY A 155 -10.65 -11.67 -15.08
CA GLY A 155 -10.53 -11.16 -16.43
C GLY A 155 -9.18 -10.47 -16.67
N THR A 156 -8.71 -9.67 -15.71
CA THR A 156 -7.36 -9.10 -15.75
C THR A 156 -6.27 -10.17 -15.76
N PHE A 157 -6.43 -11.26 -15.00
CA PHE A 157 -5.49 -12.39 -15.01
C PHE A 157 -5.47 -13.11 -16.36
N ILE A 158 -6.63 -13.31 -16.98
CA ILE A 158 -6.73 -13.89 -18.34
C ILE A 158 -6.03 -12.96 -19.34
N GLU A 159 -6.31 -11.66 -19.31
CA GLU A 159 -5.67 -10.70 -20.19
C GLU A 159 -4.16 -10.61 -19.98
N ILE A 160 -3.68 -10.67 -18.73
CA ILE A 160 -2.24 -10.74 -18.44
C ILE A 160 -1.64 -12.04 -19.00
N GLY A 161 -2.34 -13.16 -18.89
CA GLY A 161 -1.92 -14.43 -19.49
C GLY A 161 -1.80 -14.33 -21.01
N ILE A 162 -2.79 -13.71 -21.66
CA ILE A 162 -2.76 -13.44 -23.11
C ILE A 162 -1.59 -12.50 -23.46
N ASP A 163 -1.43 -11.38 -22.75
CA ASP A 163 -0.33 -10.41 -22.92
C ASP A 163 1.06 -11.08 -22.78
N TYR A 164 1.20 -12.02 -21.85
CA TYR A 164 2.44 -12.78 -21.65
C TYR A 164 2.76 -13.67 -22.87
N TYR A 165 1.76 -14.35 -23.41
CA TYR A 165 1.94 -15.25 -24.54
C TYR A 165 2.07 -14.51 -25.88
N THR A 166 1.45 -13.34 -26.04
CA THR A 166 1.53 -12.56 -27.28
C THR A 166 2.75 -11.65 -27.34
N SER A 167 3.25 -11.19 -26.19
CA SER A 167 4.29 -10.15 -26.13
C SER A 167 5.40 -10.40 -25.09
N GLY A 168 5.39 -11.53 -24.37
CA GLY A 168 6.30 -11.81 -23.26
C GLY A 168 7.67 -12.39 -23.65
N PRO A 169 8.62 -12.40 -22.70
CA PRO A 169 9.97 -12.91 -22.92
C PRO A 169 9.99 -14.44 -23.02
N GLY A 170 10.41 -14.97 -24.18
CA GLY A 170 10.45 -16.42 -24.47
C GLY A 170 9.87 -16.81 -25.84
N LEU A 171 9.22 -15.86 -26.54
CA LEU A 171 8.59 -16.07 -27.85
C LEU A 171 9.55 -16.48 -28.97
N GLU A 172 10.86 -16.25 -28.82
CA GLU A 172 11.86 -16.58 -29.85
C GLU A 172 12.06 -18.10 -30.04
N GLU A 173 11.55 -18.94 -29.14
CA GLU A 173 11.70 -20.41 -29.19
C GLU A 173 10.43 -21.16 -29.68
N MET A 174 9.29 -20.49 -29.87
CA MET A 174 8.02 -21.13 -30.29
C MET A 174 8.07 -21.57 -31.76
N ASN A 175 8.35 -22.85 -32.01
CA ASN A 175 8.56 -23.39 -33.36
C ASN A 175 7.60 -24.54 -33.73
N THR A 176 6.80 -25.03 -32.79
CA THR A 176 5.88 -26.15 -33.02
C THR A 176 4.54 -25.70 -33.60
N GLU A 177 3.84 -26.59 -34.31
CA GLU A 177 2.53 -26.27 -34.89
C GLU A 177 1.48 -26.03 -33.78
N GLU A 178 1.63 -26.72 -32.65
CA GLU A 178 0.79 -26.59 -31.46
C GLU A 178 0.96 -25.22 -30.78
N GLU A 179 2.17 -24.68 -30.72
CA GLU A 179 2.43 -23.34 -30.17
C GLU A 179 1.87 -22.23 -31.06
N LYS A 180 1.93 -22.39 -32.38
CA LYS A 180 1.31 -21.44 -33.34
C LYS A 180 -0.21 -21.48 -33.25
N ALA A 181 -0.79 -22.66 -33.06
CA ALA A 181 -2.22 -22.82 -32.84
C ALA A 181 -2.69 -22.17 -31.53
N LEU A 182 -1.91 -22.34 -30.45
CA LEU A 182 -2.18 -21.67 -29.17
C LEU A 182 -2.05 -20.15 -29.28
N LEU A 183 -1.03 -19.64 -29.97
CA LEU A 183 -0.85 -18.20 -30.17
C LEU A 183 -1.98 -17.58 -30.99
N ALA A 184 -2.38 -18.23 -32.09
CA ALA A 184 -3.51 -17.79 -32.91
C ALA A 184 -4.83 -17.81 -32.11
N PHE A 185 -5.01 -18.83 -31.27
CA PHE A 185 -6.15 -18.92 -30.36
C PHE A 185 -6.17 -17.81 -29.31
N LEU A 186 -5.05 -17.52 -28.65
CA LEU A 186 -4.95 -16.46 -27.65
C LEU A 186 -5.12 -15.06 -28.27
N THR A 187 -4.57 -14.84 -29.47
CA THR A 187 -4.73 -13.58 -30.22
C THR A 187 -6.19 -13.33 -30.60
N GLY A 188 -6.97 -14.39 -30.88
CA GLY A 188 -8.41 -14.29 -31.10
C GLY A 188 -9.20 -13.75 -29.90
N PHE A 189 -8.62 -13.75 -28.70
CA PHE A 189 -9.22 -13.18 -27.49
C PHE A 189 -8.76 -11.76 -27.15
N ASP A 190 -7.83 -11.15 -27.91
CA ASP A 190 -7.34 -9.78 -27.64
C ASP A 190 -8.47 -8.74 -27.63
N ASP A 191 -9.52 -8.95 -28.43
CA ASP A 191 -10.69 -8.07 -28.53
C ASP A 191 -11.74 -8.31 -27.41
N VAL A 192 -11.51 -9.28 -26.51
CA VAL A 192 -12.41 -9.59 -25.40
C VAL A 192 -11.93 -8.92 -24.13
N ASP A 193 -12.63 -7.86 -23.72
CA ASP A 193 -12.42 -7.19 -22.42
C ASP A 193 -13.02 -8.05 -21.28
N PHE A 194 -12.24 -9.01 -20.79
CA PHE A 194 -12.70 -9.95 -19.76
C PHE A 194 -12.97 -9.26 -18.43
N ALA A 195 -12.21 -8.21 -18.12
CA ALA A 195 -12.34 -7.45 -16.88
C ALA A 195 -13.63 -6.62 -16.84
N GLU A 196 -14.07 -6.04 -17.96
CA GLU A 196 -15.19 -5.09 -18.01
C GLU A 196 -16.45 -5.58 -18.74
N ALA A 197 -16.41 -6.71 -19.46
CA ALA A 197 -17.57 -7.19 -20.21
C ALA A 197 -18.80 -7.51 -19.33
N GLU A 198 -19.99 -7.53 -19.91
CA GLU A 198 -21.17 -8.07 -19.19
C GLU A 198 -21.05 -9.60 -19.05
N LEU A 199 -21.21 -10.14 -17.83
CA LEU A 199 -21.08 -11.58 -17.54
C LEU A 199 -21.96 -12.49 -18.43
N GLY A 200 -23.12 -11.99 -18.87
CA GLY A 200 -24.01 -12.72 -19.79
C GLY A 200 -23.50 -12.77 -21.23
N ASP A 201 -22.65 -11.82 -21.62
CA ASP A 201 -22.07 -11.73 -22.97
C ASP A 201 -20.79 -12.56 -23.13
N LEU A 202 -20.08 -12.82 -22.03
CA LEU A 202 -18.78 -13.51 -22.05
C LEU A 202 -18.84 -14.89 -22.76
N PRO A 203 -19.80 -15.78 -22.48
CA PRO A 203 -19.89 -17.07 -23.18
C PRO A 203 -20.09 -16.92 -24.69
N GLY A 204 -20.86 -15.91 -25.10
CA GLY A 204 -21.11 -15.59 -26.50
C GLY A 204 -19.89 -15.04 -27.21
N ARG A 205 -19.17 -14.10 -26.57
CA ARG A 205 -17.92 -13.52 -27.07
C ARG A 205 -16.81 -14.56 -27.14
N LEU A 206 -16.69 -15.42 -26.13
CA LEU A 206 -15.76 -16.54 -26.11
C LEU A 206 -16.03 -17.49 -27.28
N MET A 207 -17.29 -17.90 -27.48
CA MET A 207 -17.67 -18.77 -28.61
C MET A 207 -17.36 -18.11 -29.96
N THR A 208 -17.64 -16.80 -30.08
CA THR A 208 -17.36 -16.03 -31.30
C THR A 208 -15.85 -16.00 -31.59
N ALA A 209 -15.03 -15.66 -30.60
CA ALA A 209 -13.57 -15.64 -30.71
C ALA A 209 -12.98 -17.01 -31.08
N VAL A 210 -13.50 -18.11 -30.50
CA VAL A 210 -13.09 -19.48 -30.86
C VAL A 210 -13.44 -19.80 -32.31
N LEU A 211 -14.65 -19.46 -32.75
CA LEU A 211 -15.11 -19.73 -34.11
C LEU A 211 -14.36 -18.87 -35.14
N ASP A 212 -14.04 -17.63 -34.80
CA ASP A 212 -13.26 -16.73 -35.64
C ASP A 212 -11.81 -17.24 -35.77
N THR A 213 -11.19 -17.68 -34.66
CA THR A 213 -9.88 -18.33 -34.68
C THR A 213 -9.86 -19.57 -35.60
N ILE A 214 -10.86 -20.44 -35.49
CA ILE A 214 -10.99 -21.65 -36.30
C ILE A 214 -11.24 -21.30 -37.78
N SER A 215 -11.96 -20.21 -38.04
CA SER A 215 -12.22 -19.71 -39.39
C SER A 215 -10.96 -19.13 -40.04
N GLU A 216 -10.13 -18.44 -39.26
CA GLU A 216 -8.90 -17.82 -39.73
C GLU A 216 -7.75 -18.81 -39.88
N ASN A 217 -7.77 -19.91 -39.13
CA ASN A 217 -6.74 -20.94 -39.14
C ASN A 217 -7.33 -22.36 -39.29
N PRO A 218 -8.03 -22.66 -40.41
CA PRO A 218 -8.71 -23.95 -40.61
C PRO A 218 -7.75 -25.15 -40.69
N GLU A 219 -6.46 -24.91 -40.93
CA GLU A 219 -5.37 -25.88 -40.90
C GLU A 219 -5.22 -26.58 -39.55
N PHE A 220 -5.64 -25.98 -38.44
CA PHE A 220 -5.59 -26.61 -37.12
C PHE A 220 -6.56 -27.79 -36.97
N ILE A 221 -7.57 -27.88 -37.83
CA ILE A 221 -8.61 -28.91 -37.77
C ILE A 221 -8.44 -29.95 -38.88
N SER A 222 -7.86 -29.58 -40.03
CA SER A 222 -7.69 -30.50 -41.16
C SER A 222 -6.58 -30.06 -42.11
N ASP A 223 -5.75 -31.01 -42.53
CA ASP A 223 -4.67 -30.81 -43.52
C ASP A 223 -5.17 -30.73 -44.98
N SER A 224 -6.44 -31.07 -45.23
CA SER A 224 -7.02 -31.09 -46.59
C SER A 224 -7.70 -29.76 -46.94
N SER A 225 -7.22 -29.12 -48.01
CA SER A 225 -7.71 -27.81 -48.50
C SER A 225 -9.23 -27.77 -48.73
N ALA A 226 -9.82 -28.84 -49.24
CA ALA A 226 -11.27 -28.93 -49.47
C ALA A 226 -12.08 -28.93 -48.15
N TYR A 227 -11.52 -29.45 -47.05
CA TYR A 227 -12.16 -29.44 -45.73
C TYR A 227 -11.88 -28.13 -45.01
N GLN A 228 -10.71 -27.51 -45.21
CA GLN A 228 -10.39 -26.19 -44.68
C GLN A 228 -11.36 -25.11 -45.17
N ASP A 229 -11.70 -25.10 -46.47
CA ASP A 229 -12.68 -24.17 -47.04
C ASP A 229 -14.08 -24.33 -46.40
N VAL A 230 -14.49 -25.58 -46.11
CA VAL A 230 -15.76 -25.88 -45.46
C VAL A 230 -15.74 -25.44 -43.99
N ILE A 231 -14.66 -25.70 -43.26
CA ILE A 231 -14.48 -25.31 -41.86
C ILE A 231 -14.52 -23.78 -41.74
N LYS A 232 -13.81 -23.07 -42.61
CA LYS A 232 -13.80 -21.60 -42.68
C LYS A 232 -15.19 -21.01 -42.88
N VAL A 233 -15.91 -21.45 -43.91
CA VAL A 233 -17.27 -20.95 -44.21
C VAL A 233 -18.26 -21.30 -43.08
N THR A 234 -18.13 -22.49 -42.49
CA THR A 234 -19.04 -22.95 -41.44
C THR A 234 -18.80 -22.23 -40.11
N ALA A 235 -17.55 -22.03 -39.71
CA ALA A 235 -17.19 -21.34 -38.48
C ALA A 235 -17.55 -19.85 -38.54
N ALA A 236 -17.27 -19.17 -39.67
CA ALA A 236 -17.69 -17.79 -39.89
C ALA A 236 -19.22 -17.63 -39.86
N GLY A 237 -19.96 -18.53 -40.53
CA GLY A 237 -21.42 -18.49 -40.53
C GLY A 237 -22.04 -18.79 -39.16
N LEU A 238 -21.39 -19.60 -38.32
CA LEU A 238 -21.83 -19.88 -36.96
C LEU A 238 -21.54 -18.70 -36.02
N SER A 239 -20.37 -18.08 -36.14
CA SER A 239 -19.96 -16.87 -35.41
C SER A 239 -20.94 -15.70 -35.65
N GLU A 240 -21.27 -15.43 -36.92
CA GLU A 240 -22.24 -14.40 -37.31
C GLU A 240 -23.63 -14.66 -36.70
N LYS A 241 -24.06 -15.92 -36.67
CA LYS A 241 -25.37 -16.32 -36.16
C LYS A 241 -25.45 -16.27 -34.63
N VAL A 242 -24.39 -16.64 -33.91
CA VAL A 242 -24.27 -16.47 -32.46
C VAL A 242 -24.31 -14.99 -32.09
N THR A 243 -23.56 -14.14 -32.80
CA THR A 243 -23.59 -12.69 -32.62
C THR A 243 -24.98 -12.10 -32.88
N ALA A 244 -25.69 -12.58 -33.91
CA ALA A 244 -27.04 -12.14 -34.22
C ALA A 244 -28.06 -12.56 -33.13
N LEU A 245 -27.93 -13.76 -32.56
CA LEU A 245 -28.77 -14.25 -31.47
C LEU A 245 -28.59 -13.42 -30.19
N ILE A 246 -27.36 -13.10 -29.80
CA ILE A 246 -27.07 -12.24 -28.64
C ILE A 246 -27.69 -10.85 -28.81
N LYS A 247 -27.59 -10.26 -30.01
CA LYS A 247 -28.23 -8.97 -30.34
C LYS A 247 -29.76 -9.05 -30.31
N GLN A 248 -30.33 -10.16 -30.76
CA GLN A 248 -31.77 -10.39 -30.79
C GLN A 248 -32.36 -10.55 -29.37
N GLU A 249 -31.65 -11.24 -28.46
CA GLU A 249 -32.09 -11.39 -27.07
C GLU A 249 -32.10 -10.06 -26.32
N ARG A 250 -31.14 -9.16 -26.58
CA ARG A 250 -31.16 -7.77 -26.05
C ARG A 250 -32.35 -6.95 -26.53
N SER A 251 -32.90 -7.28 -27.69
CA SER A 251 -33.96 -6.52 -28.35
C SER A 251 -35.37 -7.04 -28.02
N ALA A 252 -35.49 -8.24 -27.45
CA ALA A 252 -36.76 -8.92 -27.20
C ALA A 252 -37.15 -8.90 -25.70
N SER A 253 -37.96 -7.89 -25.33
CA SER A 253 -38.96 -7.92 -24.23
C SER A 253 -38.49 -8.22 -22.78
N GLY A 254 -38.15 -7.15 -22.04
CA GLY A 254 -38.38 -7.00 -20.59
C GLY A 254 -37.42 -7.75 -19.63
N PRO A 255 -37.04 -7.15 -18.48
CA PRO A 255 -36.09 -7.77 -17.55
C PRO A 255 -36.72 -8.96 -16.83
N ASN A 256 -36.35 -10.18 -17.22
CA ASN A 256 -36.73 -11.41 -16.53
C ASN A 256 -35.65 -11.76 -15.49
N ILE A 257 -35.66 -11.01 -14.38
CA ILE A 257 -34.64 -10.98 -13.30
C ILE A 257 -34.25 -12.39 -12.81
N VAL A 258 -35.17 -13.36 -12.82
CA VAL A 258 -34.92 -14.74 -12.37
C VAL A 258 -34.01 -15.51 -13.34
N ARG A 259 -34.20 -15.35 -14.65
CA ARG A 259 -33.33 -16.00 -15.66
C ARG A 259 -31.97 -15.35 -15.73
N GLU A 260 -31.91 -14.03 -15.67
CA GLU A 260 -30.65 -13.26 -15.62
C GLU A 260 -29.80 -13.65 -14.41
N THR A 261 -30.43 -13.86 -13.25
CA THR A 261 -29.74 -14.33 -12.03
C THR A 261 -29.23 -15.77 -12.16
N GLN A 262 -29.98 -16.66 -12.83
CA GLN A 262 -29.55 -18.06 -13.05
C GLN A 262 -28.40 -18.16 -14.06
N VAL A 263 -28.46 -17.41 -15.15
CA VAL A 263 -27.39 -17.35 -16.15
C VAL A 263 -26.12 -16.77 -15.53
N ARG A 264 -26.24 -15.71 -14.72
CA ARG A 264 -25.11 -15.13 -14.00
C ARG A 264 -24.45 -16.10 -13.01
N LYS A 265 -25.25 -16.82 -12.20
CA LYS A 265 -24.73 -17.83 -11.27
C LYS A 265 -24.06 -19.00 -11.97
N TRP A 266 -24.62 -19.46 -13.09
CA TRP A 266 -24.01 -20.53 -13.88
C TRP A 266 -22.69 -20.07 -14.54
N ALA A 267 -22.68 -18.88 -15.16
CA ALA A 267 -21.49 -18.31 -15.76
C ALA A 267 -20.37 -18.10 -14.74
N GLU A 268 -20.73 -17.69 -13.53
CA GLU A 268 -19.80 -17.54 -12.40
C GLU A 268 -19.18 -18.87 -11.96
N GLU A 269 -19.98 -19.93 -11.82
CA GLU A 269 -19.48 -21.25 -11.40
C GLU A 269 -18.54 -21.86 -12.46
N VAL A 270 -18.92 -21.73 -13.73
CA VAL A 270 -18.09 -22.16 -14.86
C VAL A 270 -16.77 -21.39 -14.87
N PHE A 271 -16.83 -20.07 -14.69
CA PHE A 271 -15.65 -19.22 -14.69
C PHE A 271 -14.70 -19.54 -13.52
N ARG A 272 -15.21 -19.75 -12.30
CA ARG A 272 -14.41 -20.19 -11.15
C ARG A 272 -13.75 -21.55 -11.40
N THR A 273 -14.50 -22.49 -11.95
CA THR A 273 -13.99 -23.84 -12.25
C THR A 273 -12.89 -23.80 -13.30
N VAL A 274 -13.08 -23.03 -14.38
CA VAL A 274 -12.06 -22.84 -15.42
C VAL A 274 -10.83 -22.14 -14.85
N LEU A 275 -11.00 -21.09 -14.05
CA LEU A 275 -9.90 -20.33 -13.46
C LEU A 275 -9.08 -21.18 -12.47
N SER A 276 -9.72 -21.94 -11.57
CA SER A 276 -9.04 -22.85 -10.65
C SER A 276 -8.29 -23.93 -11.42
N THR A 277 -8.97 -24.64 -12.33
CA THR A 277 -8.37 -25.78 -13.06
C THR A 277 -7.21 -25.33 -13.95
N ALA A 278 -7.40 -24.25 -14.73
CA ALA A 278 -6.36 -23.74 -15.61
C ALA A 278 -5.23 -23.08 -14.83
N GLY A 279 -5.56 -22.29 -13.80
CA GLY A 279 -4.60 -21.64 -12.91
C GLY A 279 -3.69 -22.65 -12.22
N GLU A 280 -4.25 -23.63 -11.52
CA GLU A 280 -3.49 -24.69 -10.84
C GLU A 280 -2.62 -25.50 -11.83
N THR A 281 -3.14 -25.78 -13.02
CA THR A 281 -2.37 -26.52 -14.04
C THR A 281 -1.17 -25.73 -14.54
N VAL A 282 -1.32 -24.44 -14.81
CA VAL A 282 -0.21 -23.58 -15.28
C VAL A 282 0.79 -23.34 -14.15
N LEU A 283 0.32 -23.08 -12.94
CA LEU A 283 1.16 -22.76 -11.78
C LEU A 283 1.93 -23.96 -11.24
N SER A 284 1.42 -25.18 -11.41
CA SER A 284 2.13 -26.41 -11.02
C SER A 284 3.28 -26.80 -11.96
N ALA A 285 3.35 -26.25 -13.17
CA ALA A 285 4.41 -26.52 -14.14
C ALA A 285 4.75 -25.27 -15.00
N PRO A 286 5.28 -24.20 -14.39
CA PRO A 286 5.56 -22.93 -15.07
C PRO A 286 6.68 -23.05 -16.11
N ASP A 287 7.58 -24.03 -15.98
CA ASP A 287 8.60 -24.34 -16.99
C ASP A 287 7.97 -24.84 -18.29
N LYS A 288 6.96 -25.70 -18.18
CA LYS A 288 6.25 -26.29 -19.31
C LYS A 288 5.27 -25.33 -19.96
N PHE A 289 4.55 -24.55 -19.15
CA PHE A 289 3.45 -23.70 -19.63
C PHE A 289 3.81 -22.22 -19.76
N LEU A 290 4.89 -21.73 -19.15
CA LEU A 290 5.29 -20.32 -19.26
C LEU A 290 6.71 -20.19 -19.84
N GLY A 291 7.37 -21.30 -20.17
CA GLY A 291 8.77 -21.28 -20.66
C GLY A 291 9.77 -20.82 -19.60
N ILE A 292 9.40 -20.84 -18.32
CA ILE A 292 10.24 -20.35 -17.23
C ILE A 292 11.22 -21.46 -16.81
N GLY A 293 12.35 -21.53 -17.50
CA GLY A 293 13.37 -22.56 -17.25
C GLY A 293 14.19 -22.38 -15.96
N ASP A 294 14.17 -21.18 -15.36
CA ASP A 294 14.85 -20.95 -14.07
C ASP A 294 13.99 -21.45 -12.91
N LYS A 295 14.54 -22.36 -12.10
CA LYS A 295 13.81 -22.97 -10.97
C LYS A 295 13.37 -21.97 -9.91
N GLY A 296 14.14 -20.90 -9.69
CA GLY A 296 13.77 -19.86 -8.73
C GLY A 296 12.63 -19.00 -9.26
N ALA A 297 12.68 -18.63 -10.53
CA ALA A 297 11.61 -17.86 -11.18
C ALA A 297 10.33 -18.70 -11.30
N GLY A 298 10.45 -19.99 -11.59
CA GLY A 298 9.33 -20.94 -11.56
C GLY A 298 8.68 -21.00 -10.17
N ALA A 299 9.47 -21.21 -9.11
CA ALA A 299 8.97 -21.24 -7.74
C ALA A 299 8.28 -19.92 -7.36
N LEU A 300 8.81 -18.76 -7.78
CA LEU A 300 8.20 -17.46 -7.51
C LEU A 300 6.83 -17.35 -8.18
N VAL A 301 6.73 -17.76 -9.44
CA VAL A 301 5.47 -17.75 -10.18
C VAL A 301 4.45 -18.71 -9.56
N SER A 302 4.87 -19.92 -9.19
CA SER A 302 4.01 -20.90 -8.53
C SER A 302 3.50 -20.37 -7.19
N ASN A 303 4.37 -20.04 -6.24
CA ASN A 303 3.97 -19.68 -4.88
C ASN A 303 3.13 -18.39 -4.84
N VAL A 304 3.55 -17.36 -5.58
CA VAL A 304 2.80 -16.10 -5.64
C VAL A 304 1.50 -16.27 -6.42
N GLY A 305 1.54 -17.01 -7.53
CA GLY A 305 0.37 -17.26 -8.35
C GLY A 305 -0.69 -18.10 -7.63
N GLU A 306 -0.29 -19.11 -6.87
CA GLU A 306 -1.19 -19.94 -6.06
C GLU A 306 -1.84 -19.11 -4.95
N THR A 307 -1.05 -18.31 -4.24
CA THR A 307 -1.57 -17.37 -3.22
C THR A 307 -2.61 -16.41 -3.81
N VAL A 308 -2.32 -15.85 -4.99
CA VAL A 308 -3.23 -14.95 -5.70
C VAL A 308 -4.51 -15.69 -6.14
N LEU A 309 -4.36 -16.90 -6.67
CA LEU A 309 -5.47 -17.72 -7.13
C LEU A 309 -6.40 -18.09 -5.96
N GLU A 310 -5.85 -18.53 -4.82
CA GLU A 310 -6.59 -18.80 -3.59
C GLU A 310 -7.35 -17.56 -3.11
N LEU A 311 -6.69 -16.39 -3.03
CA LEU A 311 -7.35 -15.14 -2.62
C LEU A 311 -8.53 -14.76 -3.52
N VAL A 312 -8.41 -15.00 -4.84
CA VAL A 312 -9.48 -14.74 -5.82
C VAL A 312 -10.62 -15.74 -5.68
N LEU A 313 -10.32 -17.02 -5.44
CA LEU A 313 -11.30 -18.09 -5.33
C LEU A 313 -12.05 -18.06 -3.99
N ASP A 314 -11.40 -17.77 -2.87
CA ASP A 314 -11.98 -17.76 -1.51
C ASP A 314 -12.91 -16.58 -1.24
N THR A 315 -12.96 -15.60 -2.14
CA THR A 315 -13.76 -14.40 -1.94
C THR A 315 -15.22 -14.61 -2.38
N GLU A 316 -16.16 -14.50 -1.43
CA GLU A 316 -17.60 -14.40 -1.71
C GLU A 316 -17.92 -13.13 -2.53
N LEU A 317 -18.76 -13.26 -3.55
CA LEU A 317 -19.11 -12.15 -4.43
C LEU A 317 -19.80 -11.00 -3.70
N GLY A 318 -19.27 -9.80 -3.90
CA GLY A 318 -19.68 -8.56 -3.24
C GLY A 318 -18.78 -8.12 -2.09
N ARG A 319 -17.78 -8.93 -1.68
CA ARG A 319 -16.82 -8.60 -0.61
C ARG A 319 -15.35 -8.61 -1.05
N THR A 320 -15.11 -8.21 -2.28
CA THR A 320 -13.78 -8.20 -2.94
C THR A 320 -12.78 -7.17 -2.46
N GLY A 321 -13.15 -6.27 -1.54
CA GLY A 321 -12.17 -5.50 -0.78
C GLY A 321 -11.26 -6.38 0.09
N ALA A 322 -11.56 -7.68 0.25
CA ALA A 322 -10.77 -8.62 1.04
C ALA A 322 -9.61 -9.27 0.25
N ALA A 323 -9.83 -9.74 -0.99
CA ALA A 323 -8.86 -10.51 -1.79
C ALA A 323 -7.52 -9.77 -2.02
N PHE A 324 -7.59 -8.48 -2.32
CA PHE A 324 -6.43 -7.59 -2.48
C PHE A 324 -6.51 -6.41 -1.52
N GLY A 325 -7.24 -6.60 -0.42
CA GLY A 325 -7.19 -5.71 0.72
C GLY A 325 -5.83 -5.83 1.43
N PRO A 326 -5.66 -5.14 2.56
CA PRO A 326 -4.41 -5.17 3.30
C PRO A 326 -3.93 -6.59 3.65
N ALA A 327 -4.85 -7.53 3.93
CA ALA A 327 -4.50 -8.92 4.24
C ALA A 327 -4.05 -9.73 3.01
N GLY A 328 -4.66 -9.51 1.85
CA GLY A 328 -4.26 -10.18 0.60
C GLY A 328 -2.92 -9.69 0.09
N ILE A 329 -2.66 -8.38 0.16
CA ILE A 329 -1.34 -7.81 -0.19
C ILE A 329 -0.25 -8.38 0.70
N GLU A 330 -0.54 -8.54 1.99
CA GLU A 330 0.37 -9.15 2.97
C GLU A 330 0.64 -10.62 2.66
N ALA A 331 -0.38 -11.42 2.32
CA ALA A 331 -0.20 -12.80 1.91
C ALA A 331 0.67 -12.92 0.64
N ILE A 332 0.42 -12.08 -0.37
CA ILE A 332 1.21 -12.03 -1.61
C ILE A 332 2.67 -11.64 -1.32
N ALA A 333 2.87 -10.61 -0.49
CA ALA A 333 4.21 -10.17 -0.09
C ALA A 333 4.94 -11.25 0.71
N ALA A 334 4.24 -11.95 1.61
CA ALA A 334 4.78 -13.05 2.40
C ALA A 334 5.24 -14.20 1.51
N ALA A 335 4.41 -14.65 0.55
CA ALA A 335 4.75 -15.70 -0.40
C ALA A 335 5.95 -15.33 -1.29
N ALA A 336 6.03 -14.06 -1.73
CA ALA A 336 7.16 -13.57 -2.50
C ALA A 336 8.46 -13.56 -1.67
N LEU A 337 8.40 -13.05 -0.42
CA LEU A 337 9.56 -13.01 0.48
C LEU A 337 10.03 -14.41 0.87
N GLU A 338 9.11 -15.33 1.13
CA GLU A 338 9.40 -16.74 1.39
C GLU A 338 10.17 -17.34 0.20
N THR A 339 9.65 -17.16 -1.01
CA THR A 339 10.30 -17.68 -2.22
C THR A 339 11.68 -17.07 -2.47
N ILE A 340 11.83 -15.75 -2.27
CA ILE A 340 13.12 -15.06 -2.36
C ILE A 340 14.10 -15.59 -1.31
N SER A 341 13.62 -15.94 -0.11
CA SER A 341 14.47 -16.49 0.94
C SER A 341 15.01 -17.88 0.60
N GLU A 342 14.19 -18.72 -0.03
CA GLU A 342 14.56 -20.06 -0.49
C GLU A 342 15.47 -19.99 -1.72
N HIS A 343 15.15 -19.08 -2.66
CA HIS A 343 15.81 -18.87 -3.93
C HIS A 343 16.47 -17.47 -4.06
N PRO A 344 17.44 -17.11 -3.20
CA PRO A 344 18.00 -15.75 -3.16
C PRO A 344 18.78 -15.36 -4.43
N ASN A 345 19.16 -16.35 -5.25
CA ASN A 345 19.84 -16.14 -6.52
C ASN A 345 18.98 -15.40 -7.55
N LEU A 346 17.64 -15.37 -7.36
CA LEU A 346 16.72 -14.55 -8.13
C LEU A 346 17.15 -13.07 -8.17
N ILE A 347 17.67 -12.57 -7.04
CA ILE A 347 18.17 -11.20 -6.90
C ILE A 347 19.69 -11.18 -6.95
N ALA A 348 20.34 -12.14 -6.30
CA ALA A 348 21.79 -12.11 -6.09
C ALA A 348 22.63 -12.52 -7.31
N GLY A 349 22.01 -13.05 -8.38
CA GLY A 349 22.70 -13.38 -9.63
C GLY A 349 23.85 -14.37 -9.47
N GLY A 350 23.79 -15.25 -8.46
CA GLY A 350 24.79 -16.28 -8.17
C GLY A 350 25.94 -15.85 -7.25
N ASN A 351 25.98 -14.60 -6.77
CA ASN A 351 27.00 -14.18 -5.79
C ASN A 351 26.64 -14.72 -4.40
N THR A 352 27.44 -15.64 -3.85
CA THR A 352 27.17 -16.31 -2.57
C THR A 352 27.03 -15.36 -1.38
N ALA A 353 27.82 -14.28 -1.33
CA ALA A 353 27.73 -13.28 -0.25
C ALA A 353 26.41 -12.50 -0.34
N LEU A 354 26.05 -12.06 -1.55
CA LEU A 354 24.78 -11.38 -1.82
C LEU A 354 23.59 -12.31 -1.62
N SER A 355 23.69 -13.59 -1.98
CA SER A 355 22.64 -14.58 -1.78
C SER A 355 22.35 -14.79 -0.30
N LYS A 356 23.39 -14.83 0.55
CA LYS A 356 23.20 -14.91 2.00
C LYS A 356 22.54 -13.64 2.55
N LEU A 357 22.97 -12.47 2.10
CA LEU A 357 22.38 -11.18 2.50
C LEU A 357 20.89 -11.10 2.11
N VAL A 358 20.56 -11.36 0.85
CA VAL A 358 19.18 -11.35 0.33
C VAL A 358 18.31 -12.35 1.10
N ARG A 359 18.81 -13.57 1.34
CA ARG A 359 18.09 -14.58 2.12
C ARG A 359 17.74 -14.07 3.51
N GLN A 360 18.71 -13.54 4.25
CA GLN A 360 18.49 -13.07 5.62
C GLN A 360 17.54 -11.88 5.68
N ILE A 361 17.66 -10.93 4.75
CA ILE A 361 16.72 -9.80 4.64
C ILE A 361 15.30 -10.32 4.38
N ALA A 362 15.13 -11.24 3.43
CA ALA A 362 13.82 -11.78 3.09
C ALA A 362 13.20 -12.54 4.27
N GLN A 363 13.98 -13.34 5.01
CA GLN A 363 13.53 -14.05 6.21
C GLN A 363 13.08 -13.10 7.32
N ASP A 364 13.87 -12.06 7.60
CA ASP A 364 13.54 -11.09 8.65
C ASP A 364 12.30 -10.27 8.33
N VAL A 365 12.16 -9.81 7.08
CA VAL A 365 10.99 -9.04 6.65
C VAL A 365 9.74 -9.92 6.61
N HIS A 366 9.86 -11.17 6.18
CA HIS A 366 8.77 -12.15 6.22
C HIS A 366 8.32 -12.43 7.67
N GLY A 367 9.24 -12.39 8.64
CA GLY A 367 8.94 -12.58 10.07
C GLY A 367 8.25 -11.39 10.75
N PHE A 368 7.89 -10.32 10.05
CA PHE A 368 7.16 -9.21 10.66
C PHE A 368 5.69 -9.58 10.88
N GLU A 369 5.18 -9.34 12.10
CA GLU A 369 3.79 -9.68 12.49
C GLU A 369 2.72 -8.86 11.73
N ASP A 370 3.03 -7.64 11.30
CA ASP A 370 2.13 -6.81 10.50
C ASP A 370 2.91 -5.86 9.57
N LEU A 371 2.77 -6.07 8.27
CA LEU A 371 3.35 -5.22 7.23
C LEU A 371 2.65 -3.85 7.11
N LYS A 372 1.60 -3.57 7.90
CA LYS A 372 0.90 -2.27 7.91
C LYS A 372 1.36 -1.34 9.02
N THR A 373 2.31 -1.77 9.85
CA THR A 373 2.80 -0.96 10.97
C THR A 373 3.37 0.39 10.48
N PRO A 374 2.93 1.52 11.07
CA PRO A 374 3.55 2.81 10.80
C PRO A 374 5.06 2.73 11.01
N GLY A 375 5.85 3.08 9.99
CA GLY A 375 7.31 2.95 10.03
C GLY A 375 7.89 1.67 9.44
N LEU A 376 7.09 0.82 8.75
CA LEU A 376 7.58 -0.37 8.03
C LEU A 376 8.82 -0.07 7.18
N THR A 377 8.84 1.03 6.42
CA THR A 377 9.99 1.39 5.56
C THR A 377 11.27 1.59 6.37
N SER A 378 11.18 2.23 7.54
CA SER A 378 12.33 2.39 8.44
C SER A 378 12.74 1.04 9.01
N ARG A 379 11.79 0.16 9.34
CA ARG A 379 12.05 -1.20 9.83
C ARG A 379 12.72 -2.10 8.78
N ILE A 380 12.27 -2.05 7.52
CA ILE A 380 12.92 -2.75 6.40
C ILE A 380 14.34 -2.21 6.20
N MET A 381 14.52 -0.88 6.21
CA MET A 381 15.83 -0.26 6.09
C MET A 381 16.78 -0.71 7.20
N GLN A 382 16.30 -0.78 8.45
CA GLN A 382 17.07 -1.31 9.57
C GLN A 382 17.50 -2.75 9.32
N VAL A 383 16.60 -3.65 8.91
CA VAL A 383 16.96 -5.03 8.56
C VAL A 383 18.03 -5.06 7.47
N VAL A 384 17.86 -4.27 6.42
CA VAL A 384 18.84 -4.18 5.34
C VAL A 384 20.20 -3.74 5.87
N LEU A 385 20.26 -2.72 6.72
CA LEU A 385 21.50 -2.18 7.28
C LEU A 385 22.15 -3.15 8.27
N LEU A 386 21.37 -3.76 9.16
CA LEU A 386 21.83 -4.76 10.13
C LEU A 386 22.47 -5.94 9.40
N ARG A 387 21.73 -6.52 8.45
CA ARG A 387 22.22 -7.66 7.66
C ARG A 387 23.39 -7.25 6.76
N SER A 388 23.42 -6.03 6.25
CA SER A 388 24.57 -5.52 5.48
C SER A 388 25.82 -5.42 6.36
N GLY A 389 25.70 -4.89 7.59
CA GLY A 389 26.80 -4.83 8.55
C GLY A 389 27.31 -6.22 8.94
N GLU A 390 26.42 -7.14 9.29
CA GLU A 390 26.76 -8.52 9.66
C GLU A 390 27.46 -9.28 8.53
N ASN A 391 27.05 -9.06 7.28
CA ASN A 391 27.60 -9.73 6.10
C ASN A 391 28.70 -8.94 5.39
N LEU A 392 29.09 -7.74 5.86
CA LEU A 392 30.11 -6.91 5.20
C LEU A 392 31.43 -7.66 4.99
N SER A 393 31.80 -8.48 5.96
CA SER A 393 32.99 -9.34 5.90
C SER A 393 32.96 -10.40 4.78
N LEU A 394 31.79 -10.76 4.25
CA LEU A 394 31.68 -11.68 3.12
C LEU A 394 32.06 -11.03 1.79
N PHE A 395 31.89 -9.71 1.70
CA PHE A 395 32.33 -8.94 0.54
C PHE A 395 33.82 -8.58 0.63
N TRP A 396 34.36 -8.48 1.86
CA TRP A 396 35.77 -8.19 2.13
C TRP A 396 36.35 -9.13 3.21
N PRO A 397 36.77 -10.36 2.86
CA PRO A 397 37.18 -11.40 3.83
C PRO A 397 38.37 -11.03 4.72
N ASP A 398 39.25 -10.14 4.23
CA ASP A 398 40.44 -9.69 4.96
C ASP A 398 40.12 -8.79 6.15
N THR A 399 38.89 -8.24 6.24
CA THR A 399 38.42 -7.46 7.41
C THR A 399 38.42 -8.27 8.70
N ALA A 400 38.15 -9.57 8.63
CA ALA A 400 38.12 -10.44 9.81
C ALA A 400 39.53 -10.81 10.32
N HIS A 401 40.54 -10.73 9.45
CA HIS A 401 41.89 -11.23 9.72
C HIS A 401 42.90 -10.11 10.01
N ASP A 402 42.70 -8.92 9.42
CA ASP A 402 43.59 -7.77 9.58
C ASP A 402 42.79 -6.46 9.64
N PRO A 403 42.10 -6.16 10.76
CA PRO A 403 41.26 -4.98 10.90
C PRO A 403 42.03 -3.66 10.66
N LYS A 404 43.36 -3.64 10.87
CA LYS A 404 44.23 -2.49 10.58
C LYS A 404 44.22 -2.09 9.12
N LYS A 405 44.19 -3.05 8.21
CA LYS A 405 44.15 -2.78 6.76
C LYS A 405 42.77 -2.34 6.28
N HIS A 406 41.74 -2.54 7.11
CA HIS A 406 40.34 -2.31 6.75
C HIS A 406 39.61 -1.55 7.86
N LEU A 407 40.23 -0.49 8.37
CA LEU A 407 39.73 0.32 9.47
C LEU A 407 38.29 0.81 9.22
N LEU A 408 38.04 1.46 8.07
CA LEU A 408 36.73 2.02 7.72
C LEU A 408 35.65 0.93 7.55
N LEU A 409 36.01 -0.23 7.02
CA LEU A 409 35.06 -1.35 6.90
C LEU A 409 34.73 -1.94 8.28
N THR A 410 35.73 -2.02 9.17
CA THR A 410 35.51 -2.46 10.56
C THR A 410 34.61 -1.49 11.32
N ALA A 411 34.85 -0.18 11.15
CA ALA A 411 34.02 0.89 11.68
C ALA A 411 32.59 0.85 11.13
N ALA A 412 32.43 0.76 9.81
CA ALA A 412 31.12 0.70 9.16
C ALA A 412 30.32 -0.52 9.63
N LYS A 413 30.98 -1.68 9.76
CA LYS A 413 30.34 -2.88 10.33
C LYS A 413 29.82 -2.61 11.75
N GLN A 414 30.66 -2.06 12.64
CA GLN A 414 30.24 -1.77 14.02
C GLN A 414 29.10 -0.74 14.06
N ALA A 415 29.23 0.37 13.34
CA ALA A 415 28.22 1.43 13.31
C ALA A 415 26.88 0.96 12.74
N LEU A 416 26.88 0.27 11.60
CA LEU A 416 25.66 -0.26 11.00
C LEU A 416 24.99 -1.30 11.89
N THR A 417 25.75 -2.21 12.49
CA THR A 417 25.19 -3.20 13.41
C THR A 417 24.59 -2.54 14.65
N LEU A 418 25.21 -1.51 15.23
CA LEU A 418 24.70 -0.84 16.43
C LEU A 418 23.51 0.07 16.16
N ILE A 419 23.55 0.89 15.11
CA ILE A 419 22.45 1.80 14.76
C ILE A 419 21.22 1.01 14.31
N ALA A 420 21.42 -0.15 13.69
CA ALA A 420 20.35 -1.03 13.24
C ALA A 420 20.02 -2.17 14.23
N ALA A 421 20.75 -2.26 15.35
CA ALA A 421 20.48 -3.26 16.38
C ALA A 421 19.07 -3.06 16.94
N SER A 422 18.36 -4.17 17.06
CA SER A 422 17.08 -4.24 17.74
C SER A 422 17.20 -5.38 18.73
N ASP A 423 17.69 -5.06 19.92
CA ASP A 423 17.97 -6.06 20.95
C ASP A 423 16.67 -6.44 21.70
N GLY A 424 15.61 -6.77 20.94
CA GLY A 424 14.32 -7.20 21.47
C GLY A 424 13.46 -6.11 22.14
N GLY A 425 13.94 -4.86 22.21
CA GLY A 425 13.17 -3.71 22.71
C GLY A 425 12.08 -3.22 21.75
N GLU A 426 11.01 -2.64 22.31
CA GLU A 426 9.97 -1.91 21.54
C GLU A 426 10.53 -0.63 20.91
N TRP A 427 11.60 -0.07 21.48
CA TRP A 427 12.19 1.17 21.01
C TRP A 427 13.15 0.96 19.84
N ARG A 428 13.08 1.84 18.83
CA ARG A 428 14.00 1.85 17.70
C ARG A 428 14.22 3.27 17.18
N PRO A 429 15.46 3.65 16.78
CA PRO A 429 15.72 4.95 16.21
C PRO A 429 14.97 5.11 14.87
N ARG A 430 14.05 6.07 14.80
CA ARG A 430 13.19 6.34 13.63
C ARG A 430 13.92 7.09 12.52
N LEU A 431 15.12 6.64 12.15
CA LEU A 431 15.95 7.27 11.13
C LEU A 431 15.60 6.77 9.72
N GLY A 432 15.65 7.67 8.76
CA GLY A 432 15.60 7.35 7.32
C GLY A 432 16.98 7.01 6.76
N ALA A 433 17.03 6.57 5.50
CA ALA A 433 18.27 6.20 4.82
C ALA A 433 19.30 7.35 4.79
N ASP A 434 18.86 8.55 4.44
CA ASP A 434 19.71 9.75 4.41
C ASP A 434 20.29 10.06 5.79
N GLY A 435 19.46 9.93 6.83
CA GLY A 435 19.89 10.19 8.21
C GLY A 435 20.95 9.22 8.70
N ILE A 436 20.80 7.92 8.40
CA ILE A 436 21.80 6.91 8.76
C ILE A 436 23.09 7.10 7.96
N THR A 437 22.96 7.39 6.67
CA THR A 437 24.11 7.65 5.79
C THR A 437 24.94 8.82 6.32
N GLU A 438 24.30 9.94 6.66
CA GLU A 438 24.99 11.10 7.22
C GLU A 438 25.70 10.79 8.56
N ILE A 439 25.08 9.98 9.43
CA ILE A 439 25.70 9.58 10.72
C ILE A 439 26.92 8.71 10.45
N VAL A 440 26.82 7.72 9.57
CA VAL A 440 27.92 6.83 9.22
C VAL A 440 29.05 7.60 8.55
N GLU A 441 28.76 8.51 7.62
CA GLU A 441 29.76 9.37 6.99
C GLU A 441 30.51 10.22 8.03
N THR A 442 29.77 10.91 8.92
CA THR A 442 30.37 11.70 10.00
C THR A 442 31.28 10.85 10.88
N LEU A 443 30.83 9.65 11.23
CA LEU A 443 31.60 8.72 12.06
C LEU A 443 32.85 8.19 11.33
N LEU A 444 32.76 7.91 10.04
CA LEU A 444 33.90 7.46 9.25
C LEU A 444 34.94 8.58 9.09
N ASP A 445 34.50 9.82 8.87
CA ASP A 445 35.38 10.99 8.82
C ASP A 445 36.16 11.16 10.14
N GLU A 446 35.47 11.04 11.29
CA GLU A 446 36.13 11.14 12.60
C GLU A 446 37.08 9.97 12.90
N ILE A 447 36.81 8.77 12.37
CA ILE A 447 37.68 7.61 12.55
C ILE A 447 38.97 7.71 11.72
N ILE A 448 38.96 8.43 10.60
CA ILE A 448 40.17 8.73 9.84
C ILE A 448 41.16 9.52 10.71
N GLU A 449 40.67 10.51 11.44
CA GLU A 449 41.47 11.33 12.36
C GLU A 449 41.73 10.61 13.70
N ASN A 450 40.82 9.74 14.14
CA ASN A 450 40.86 9.03 15.43
C ASN A 450 40.81 7.49 15.28
N PRO A 451 41.82 6.85 14.67
CA PRO A 451 41.82 5.40 14.42
C PRO A 451 41.81 4.55 15.71
N GLY A 452 42.21 5.15 16.84
CA GLY A 452 42.20 4.55 18.17
C GLY A 452 40.82 4.09 18.64
N TRP A 453 39.74 4.65 18.07
CA TRP A 453 38.36 4.29 18.43
C TRP A 453 37.95 2.90 17.99
N VAL A 454 38.61 2.37 16.96
CA VAL A 454 38.31 1.06 16.37
C VAL A 454 39.46 0.10 16.59
N ILE A 455 40.69 0.58 16.72
CA ILE A 455 41.88 -0.26 16.84
C ILE A 455 42.80 0.27 17.94
N SER A 456 43.09 -0.59 18.91
CA SER A 456 44.02 -0.28 20.00
C SER A 456 45.45 -0.12 19.49
N LYS A 457 46.35 0.46 20.31
CA LYS A 457 47.79 0.56 19.98
C LYS A 457 48.45 -0.80 19.70
N ALA A 458 47.92 -1.87 20.30
CA ALA A 458 48.36 -3.25 20.05
C ALA A 458 47.86 -3.80 18.70
N GLY A 459 46.86 -3.14 18.11
CA GLY A 459 46.33 -3.50 16.81
C GLY A 459 45.11 -4.39 16.78
N GLN A 460 44.53 -4.60 17.95
CA GLN A 460 43.31 -5.37 18.12
C GLN A 460 42.12 -4.43 18.04
N ILE A 461 40.95 -4.97 17.68
CA ILE A 461 39.69 -4.23 17.70
C ILE A 461 39.50 -3.62 19.09
N ASP A 462 39.28 -2.32 19.13
CA ASP A 462 38.97 -1.54 20.32
C ASP A 462 37.45 -1.41 20.47
N GLY A 463 36.97 -1.49 21.72
CA GLY A 463 35.55 -1.38 22.05
C GLY A 463 35.06 0.07 22.11
N THR A 464 35.95 1.06 22.07
CA THR A 464 35.62 2.47 22.32
C THR A 464 34.47 2.99 21.45
N LEU A 465 34.50 2.76 20.14
CA LEU A 465 33.41 3.18 19.23
C LEU A 465 32.08 2.50 19.60
N GLN A 466 32.14 1.21 19.90
CA GLN A 466 30.96 0.42 20.24
C GLN A 466 30.36 0.88 21.58
N GLU A 467 31.19 1.10 22.59
CA GLU A 467 30.77 1.58 23.91
C GLU A 467 30.16 2.99 23.82
N MET A 468 30.74 3.87 23.00
CA MET A 468 30.20 5.20 22.76
C MET A 468 28.81 5.16 22.12
N LEU A 469 28.70 4.51 20.97
CA LEU A 469 27.42 4.44 20.25
C LEU A 469 26.35 3.73 21.08
N SER A 470 26.69 2.63 21.74
CA SER A 470 25.74 1.90 22.60
C SER A 470 25.28 2.75 23.78
N SER A 471 26.18 3.50 24.43
CA SER A 471 25.81 4.38 25.55
C SER A 471 24.87 5.50 25.11
N VAL A 472 25.11 6.12 23.95
CA VAL A 472 24.24 7.17 23.40
C VAL A 472 22.88 6.60 22.99
N LEU A 473 22.86 5.45 22.30
CA LEU A 473 21.63 4.78 21.89
C LEU A 473 20.80 4.32 23.09
N THR A 474 21.43 3.80 24.13
CA THR A 474 20.75 3.42 25.40
C THR A 474 20.06 4.62 26.02
N VAL A 475 20.70 5.78 26.06
CA VAL A 475 20.08 7.00 26.60
C VAL A 475 18.88 7.45 25.77
N LEU A 476 18.99 7.37 24.44
CA LEU A 476 17.87 7.69 23.54
C LEU A 476 16.70 6.68 23.70
N GLU A 477 17.01 5.42 24.01
CA GLU A 477 16.03 4.38 24.31
C GLU A 477 15.31 4.62 25.64
N GLU A 478 16.06 4.83 26.72
CA GLU A 478 15.53 5.12 28.05
C GLU A 478 14.66 6.38 28.07
N ARG A 479 14.92 7.29 27.14
CA ARG A 479 14.25 8.59 26.99
C ARG A 479 13.42 8.69 25.71
N ASP A 480 12.84 7.57 25.25
CA ASP A 480 11.98 7.61 24.07
C ASP A 480 10.80 8.57 24.26
N ASP A 481 10.63 9.46 23.29
CA ASP A 481 9.49 10.35 23.23
C ASP A 481 9.09 10.62 21.77
N ALA A 482 7.84 10.31 21.44
CA ALA A 482 7.32 10.48 20.09
C ALA A 482 7.32 11.94 19.59
N ARG A 483 7.51 12.92 20.48
CA ARG A 483 7.67 14.35 20.14
C ARG A 483 9.06 14.68 19.59
N ILE A 484 10.05 13.82 19.81
CA ILE A 484 11.40 13.99 19.25
C ILE A 484 11.35 13.61 17.76
N ALA A 485 11.64 14.58 16.91
CA ALA A 485 11.66 14.36 15.46
C ALA A 485 12.87 13.50 15.05
N PRO A 486 12.74 12.66 14.01
CA PRO A 486 13.86 11.90 13.43
C PRO A 486 15.11 12.75 13.12
N GLU A 487 14.91 13.95 12.59
CA GLU A 487 16.00 14.88 12.29
C GLU A 487 16.75 15.33 13.55
N THR A 488 16.03 15.48 14.67
CA THR A 488 16.65 15.82 15.95
C THR A 488 17.47 14.65 16.47
N LEU A 489 16.96 13.41 16.36
CA LEU A 489 17.72 12.21 16.73
C LEU A 489 19.00 12.06 15.89
N LYS A 490 18.91 12.35 14.58
CA LYS A 490 20.08 12.43 13.69
C LYS A 490 21.10 13.46 14.18
N SER A 491 20.65 14.69 14.47
CA SER A 491 21.51 15.76 14.99
C SER A 491 22.18 15.36 16.30
N ILE A 492 21.46 14.73 17.23
CA ILE A 492 21.98 14.27 18.52
C ILE A 492 23.13 13.28 18.30
N LEU A 493 22.94 12.26 17.46
CA LEU A 493 23.97 11.27 17.18
C LEU A 493 25.21 11.91 16.54
N LYS A 494 25.04 12.80 15.55
CA LYS A 494 26.16 13.52 14.91
C LYS A 494 26.94 14.37 15.89
N VAL A 495 26.25 15.21 16.67
CA VAL A 495 26.89 16.09 17.65
C VAL A 495 27.61 15.27 18.74
N SER A 496 27.04 14.13 19.14
CA SER A 496 27.66 13.22 20.12
C SER A 496 28.99 12.67 19.61
N VAL A 497 29.05 12.24 18.33
CA VAL A 497 30.28 11.77 17.69
C VAL A 497 31.32 12.90 17.61
N LEU A 498 30.92 14.09 17.17
CA LEU A 498 31.82 15.26 17.08
C LEU A 498 32.35 15.70 18.45
N ALA A 499 31.52 15.64 19.50
CA ALA A 499 31.92 15.98 20.86
C ALA A 499 32.99 15.00 21.38
N ALA A 500 32.78 13.70 21.18
CA ALA A 500 33.75 12.67 21.54
C ALA A 500 35.08 12.84 20.76
N ALA A 501 35.01 13.21 19.48
CA ALA A 501 36.18 13.46 18.65
C ALA A 501 37.00 14.66 19.13
N ARG A 502 36.32 15.73 19.55
CA ARG A 502 36.98 16.92 20.07
C ARG A 502 37.67 16.65 21.41
N ARG A 503 37.14 15.76 22.23
CA ARG A 503 37.65 15.54 23.58
C ARG A 503 37.44 14.09 24.09
N ALA A 504 38.54 13.39 24.31
CA ALA A 504 38.53 11.98 24.71
C ALA A 504 37.86 11.74 26.07
N GLU A 505 37.87 12.73 26.97
CA GLU A 505 37.26 12.64 28.30
C GLU A 505 35.75 12.34 28.25
N PHE A 506 35.06 12.62 27.14
CA PHE A 506 33.65 12.26 26.93
C PHE A 506 33.40 10.75 26.92
N LEU A 507 34.42 9.98 26.53
CA LEU A 507 34.40 8.52 26.46
C LEU A 507 34.76 7.87 27.81
N GLU A 508 35.23 8.66 28.78
CA GLU A 508 35.52 8.16 30.13
C GLU A 508 34.24 7.86 30.90
N THR A 509 34.34 6.93 31.84
CA THR A 509 33.24 6.54 32.72
C THR A 509 33.01 7.57 33.81
N PHE A 510 31.75 7.94 34.03
CA PHE A 510 31.28 8.74 35.15
C PHE A 510 31.09 7.88 36.40
N SER A 511 30.89 8.51 37.56
CA SER A 511 30.70 7.83 38.85
C SER A 511 29.54 6.80 38.89
N ASP A 512 28.57 6.88 37.96
CA ASP A 512 27.45 5.94 37.84
C ASP A 512 27.72 4.73 36.94
N GLY A 513 28.93 4.63 36.37
CA GLY A 513 29.32 3.55 35.45
C GLY A 513 28.98 3.80 33.98
N ARG A 514 28.26 4.88 33.63
CA ARG A 514 27.99 5.27 32.24
C ARG A 514 29.06 6.18 31.70
N GLN A 515 29.22 6.28 30.38
CA GLN A 515 30.13 7.26 29.79
C GLN A 515 29.64 8.69 30.06
N ARG A 516 30.56 9.62 30.29
CA ARG A 516 30.24 11.03 30.61
C ARG A 516 29.37 11.69 29.53
N LEU A 517 29.61 11.38 28.26
CA LEU A 517 28.75 11.82 27.15
C LEU A 517 27.29 11.40 27.34
N ALA A 518 27.06 10.14 27.68
CA ALA A 518 25.73 9.58 27.90
C ALA A 518 25.04 10.25 29.10
N VAL A 519 25.76 10.52 30.19
CA VAL A 519 25.22 11.21 31.37
C VAL A 519 24.78 12.64 31.04
N ILE A 520 25.58 13.38 30.25
CA ILE A 520 25.23 14.75 29.83
C ILE A 520 23.96 14.73 28.97
N LEU A 521 23.89 13.83 27.98
CA LEU A 521 22.71 13.67 27.13
C LEU A 521 21.47 13.29 27.94
N ASP A 522 21.61 12.37 28.89
CA ASP A 522 20.54 11.93 29.78
C ASP A 522 19.96 13.11 30.57
N TYR A 523 20.81 13.97 31.16
CA TYR A 523 20.34 15.17 31.86
C TYR A 523 19.59 16.15 30.95
N ILE A 524 20.07 16.37 29.71
CA ILE A 524 19.39 17.26 28.76
C ILE A 524 18.02 16.70 28.37
N LEU A 525 17.96 15.41 28.04
CA LEU A 525 16.73 14.75 27.62
C LEU A 525 15.74 14.62 28.78
N GLU A 526 16.21 14.32 29.99
CA GLU A 526 15.40 14.31 31.21
C GLU A 526 14.76 15.69 31.45
N ALA A 527 15.55 16.77 31.35
CA ALA A 527 15.06 18.14 31.49
C ALA A 527 14.05 18.50 30.40
N ALA A 528 14.27 18.06 29.16
CA ALA A 528 13.40 18.38 28.04
C ALA A 528 12.09 17.58 28.04
N ILE A 529 12.13 16.29 28.40
CA ILE A 529 10.96 15.41 28.33
C ILE A 529 10.09 15.53 29.60
N GLY A 530 10.72 15.70 30.76
CA GLY A 530 10.05 15.76 32.07
C GLY A 530 9.42 14.43 32.49
N THR A 531 8.44 14.47 33.41
CA THR A 531 7.77 13.28 33.97
C THR A 531 6.61 12.74 33.12
N GLY A 532 6.64 12.96 31.80
CA GLY A 532 5.66 12.40 30.85
C GLY A 532 4.34 13.17 30.68
N SER A 533 4.12 14.26 31.42
CA SER A 533 3.01 15.22 31.16
C SER A 533 3.51 16.42 30.36
N VAL A 534 2.66 17.01 29.50
CA VAL A 534 2.98 18.24 28.75
C VAL A 534 3.15 19.40 29.72
N SER A 535 4.38 19.59 30.18
CA SER A 535 4.78 20.66 31.08
C SER A 535 5.22 21.89 30.29
N ARG A 536 5.28 23.06 30.94
CA ARG A 536 5.72 24.30 30.29
C ARG A 536 7.17 24.20 29.83
N GLU A 537 7.99 23.57 30.65
CA GLU A 537 9.40 23.26 30.43
C GLU A 537 9.54 22.38 29.18
N SER A 538 8.80 21.27 29.12
CA SER A 538 8.86 20.37 27.97
C SER A 538 8.43 21.02 26.66
N THR A 539 7.45 21.93 26.70
CA THR A 539 6.98 22.68 25.52
C THR A 539 8.04 23.65 24.96
N VAL A 540 8.90 24.18 25.83
CA VAL A 540 9.99 25.09 25.44
C VAL A 540 11.20 24.29 24.98
N LEU A 541 11.60 23.28 25.76
CA LEU A 541 12.85 22.55 25.58
C LEU A 541 12.80 21.52 24.46
N LEU A 542 11.65 20.89 24.18
CA LEU A 542 11.49 19.94 23.06
C LEU A 542 11.37 20.61 21.69
N ARG A 543 11.36 21.94 21.62
CA ARG A 543 11.42 22.62 20.31
C ARG A 543 12.74 22.23 19.66
N ARG A 544 12.68 21.73 18.43
CA ARG A 544 13.85 21.25 17.68
C ARG A 544 15.08 22.17 17.81
N THR A 545 14.93 23.46 17.52
CA THR A 545 16.04 24.42 17.58
C THR A 545 16.60 24.61 18.99
N VAL A 546 15.77 24.46 20.02
CA VAL A 546 16.18 24.55 21.42
C VAL A 546 16.90 23.28 21.85
N LEU A 547 16.35 22.10 21.55
CA LEU A 547 16.96 20.83 21.94
C LEU A 547 18.30 20.60 21.21
N GLU A 548 18.33 20.82 19.89
CA GLU A 548 19.56 20.73 19.10
C GLU A 548 20.61 21.71 19.62
N GLY A 549 20.22 22.98 19.86
CA GLY A 549 21.11 24.00 20.39
C GLY A 549 21.58 23.73 21.83
N LEU A 550 20.72 23.14 22.68
CA LEU A 550 21.10 22.74 24.04
C LEU A 550 22.17 21.68 24.00
N ILE A 551 22.03 20.66 23.15
CA ILE A 551 22.98 19.56 23.08
C ILE A 551 24.30 20.03 22.47
N ASP A 552 24.24 20.69 21.31
CA ASP A 552 25.43 21.19 20.60
C ASP A 552 26.22 22.19 21.43
N LEU A 553 25.57 23.25 21.92
CA LEU A 553 26.26 24.31 22.63
C LEU A 553 26.70 23.89 24.05
N SER A 554 26.00 22.95 24.70
CA SER A 554 26.47 22.41 25.99
C SER A 554 27.71 21.56 25.81
N LEU A 555 27.70 20.65 24.83
CA LEU A 555 28.84 19.79 24.55
C LEU A 555 30.04 20.61 24.10
N ASP A 556 29.85 21.64 23.26
CA ASP A 556 30.87 22.62 22.89
C ASP A 556 31.45 23.36 24.12
N ALA A 557 30.58 23.94 24.95
CA ALA A 557 31.02 24.68 26.13
C ALA A 557 31.79 23.81 27.14
N ILE A 558 31.36 22.56 27.33
CA ILE A 558 32.01 21.60 28.22
C ILE A 558 33.34 21.11 27.61
N ALA A 559 33.38 20.91 26.29
CA ALA A 559 34.58 20.52 25.58
C ALA A 559 35.71 21.56 25.70
N ASP A 560 35.43 22.83 25.98
CA ASP A 560 36.46 23.86 26.13
C ASP A 560 37.14 23.90 27.51
N THR A 561 36.47 23.44 28.58
CA THR A 561 36.96 23.65 29.96
C THR A 561 37.71 22.50 30.60
N GLY A 562 37.55 21.29 30.09
CA GLY A 562 37.89 20.06 30.81
C GLY A 562 36.61 19.40 31.29
N LEU A 563 36.59 18.07 31.22
CA LEU A 563 35.45 17.27 31.61
C LEU A 563 35.85 16.38 32.78
N ASP A 564 35.27 16.67 33.94
CA ASP A 564 35.35 15.85 35.15
C ASP A 564 33.97 15.81 35.84
N ASP A 565 33.85 15.04 36.92
CA ASP A 565 32.57 14.85 37.60
C ASP A 565 32.04 16.16 38.24
N THR A 566 32.92 17.10 38.55
CA THR A 566 32.55 18.42 39.09
C THR A 566 31.93 19.29 38.00
N VAL A 567 32.49 19.27 36.79
CA VAL A 567 31.96 19.98 35.62
C VAL A 567 30.59 19.46 35.25
N ILE A 568 30.39 18.13 35.22
CA ILE A 568 29.08 17.51 34.96
C ILE A 568 28.05 17.89 36.03
N SER A 569 28.44 17.89 37.30
CA SER A 569 27.56 18.30 38.39
C SER A 569 27.14 19.77 38.29
N LYS A 570 28.06 20.66 37.92
CA LYS A 570 27.79 22.08 37.67
C LYS A 570 26.91 22.29 36.44
N PHE A 571 27.13 21.51 35.39
CA PHE A 571 26.28 21.50 34.21
C PHE A 571 24.84 21.15 34.58
N LYS A 572 24.63 20.04 35.32
CA LYS A 572 23.31 19.65 35.82
C LYS A 572 22.65 20.76 36.63
N GLN A 573 23.39 21.36 37.56
CA GLN A 573 22.87 22.47 38.38
C GLN A 573 22.44 23.68 37.52
N SER A 574 23.22 24.02 36.49
CA SER A 574 22.88 25.11 35.57
C SER A 574 21.61 24.81 34.77
N LEU A 575 21.48 23.56 34.29
CA LEU A 575 20.31 23.08 33.58
C LEU A 575 19.05 23.13 34.48
N ASP A 576 19.13 22.57 35.69
CA ASP A 576 18.04 22.58 36.68
C ASP A 576 17.59 24.00 37.04
N GLN A 577 18.53 24.94 37.14
CA GLN A 577 18.21 26.35 37.37
C GLN A 577 17.42 26.97 36.21
N GLN A 578 17.76 26.66 34.96
CA GLN A 578 17.00 27.17 33.81
C GLN A 578 15.61 26.51 33.73
N VAL A 579 15.53 25.20 33.99
CA VAL A 579 14.24 24.49 34.07
C VAL A 579 13.33 25.16 35.12
N GLY A 580 13.88 25.50 36.30
CA GLY A 580 13.16 26.24 37.33
C GLY A 580 12.69 27.65 36.92
N LYS A 581 13.51 28.39 36.16
CA LYS A 581 13.11 29.70 35.59
C LYS A 581 11.95 29.56 34.60
N ILE A 582 12.00 28.55 33.72
CA ILE A 582 10.92 28.27 32.77
C ILE A 582 9.62 27.90 33.51
N ALA A 583 9.72 27.07 34.56
CA ALA A 583 8.59 26.70 35.41
C ALA A 583 7.91 27.94 36.02
N ASN A 584 8.71 28.92 36.45
CA ASN A 584 8.24 30.20 36.97
C ASN A 584 7.73 31.18 35.90
N GLY A 585 7.81 30.80 34.62
CA GLY A 585 7.29 31.57 33.49
C GLY A 585 8.25 32.59 32.89
N GLU A 586 9.54 32.51 33.22
CA GLU A 586 10.58 33.31 32.59
C GLU A 586 10.88 32.82 31.16
N PRO A 587 11.28 33.71 30.24
CA PRO A 587 11.67 33.32 28.89
C PRO A 587 13.00 32.55 28.90
N PHE A 588 13.09 31.48 28.11
CA PHE A 588 14.33 30.74 27.88
C PHE A 588 15.10 31.32 26.68
N SER A 589 16.42 31.42 26.81
CA SER A 589 17.34 31.77 25.72
C SER A 589 18.57 30.88 25.78
N LEU A 590 18.91 30.25 24.64
CA LEU A 590 20.12 29.44 24.49
C LEU A 590 21.38 30.25 24.78
N GLU A 591 21.45 31.49 24.30
CA GLU A 591 22.62 32.37 24.50
C GLU A 591 22.86 32.66 25.98
N ILE A 592 21.78 32.90 26.73
CA ILE A 592 21.85 33.16 28.18
C ILE A 592 22.28 31.88 28.91
N PHE A 593 21.67 30.75 28.56
CA PHE A 593 22.02 29.46 29.15
C PHE A 593 23.50 29.11 28.94
N VAL A 594 24.03 29.24 27.72
CA VAL A 594 25.43 28.92 27.42
C VAL A 594 26.38 29.85 28.17
N LYS A 595 26.04 31.13 28.29
CA LYS A 595 26.81 32.09 29.08
C LYS A 595 26.82 31.73 30.57
N ASP A 596 25.66 31.41 31.13
CA ASP A 596 25.51 30.98 32.52
C ASP A 596 26.30 29.68 32.77
N LEU A 597 26.22 28.73 31.83
CA LEU A 597 26.94 27.47 31.87
C LEU A 597 28.45 27.70 31.87
N ARG A 598 28.98 28.44 30.88
CA ARG A 598 30.42 28.77 30.78
C ARG A 598 30.94 29.43 32.06
N THR A 599 30.15 30.33 32.64
CA THR A 599 30.47 30.97 33.92
C THR A 599 30.53 29.95 35.06
N ALA A 600 29.56 29.04 35.14
CA ALA A 600 29.48 28.02 36.20
C ALA A 600 30.63 27.01 36.14
N ILE A 601 30.96 26.53 34.94
CA ILE A 601 32.02 25.53 34.72
C ILE A 601 33.43 26.15 34.69
N GLY A 602 33.55 27.48 34.75
CA GLY A 602 34.83 28.17 34.83
C GLY A 602 35.50 28.39 33.47
N SER A 603 34.73 28.30 32.37
CA SER A 603 35.19 28.65 31.02
C SER A 603 35.31 30.16 30.93
N GLN A 604 36.52 30.69 31.02
CA GLN A 604 36.76 32.07 30.61
C GLN A 604 36.92 32.09 29.09
N SER A 605 35.91 32.60 28.38
CA SER A 605 36.09 33.18 27.05
C SER A 605 36.42 34.66 27.18
#